data_AF-A0A7S0I0B1-F1
#
_entry.id   AF-A0A7S0I0B1-F1
#
_cell.length_a   1.000
_cell.length_b   1.000
_cell.length_c   1.000
_cell.angle_alpha   90.00
_cell.angle_beta   90.00
_cell.angle_gamma   90.00
#
_symmetry.space_group_name_H-M   'P 1'
#
loop_
_entity.id
_entity.type
_entity.pdbx_description
1 polymer ?
#
loop_
_entity_poly.entity_id
_entity_poly.type
_entity_poly.pdbx_seq_one_letter_code
_entity_poly.pdbx_strand_id
1 'polypeptide(L)'
;AFFNKEQAAGRLHHEAISRVLFLYAKLNPGIRYVQGMNEVLAPIYYVFCLELEWARKASEAAGGEAGGAPPPLDAEEEAAAQAAVEADAFFCFTNLMAETRDHFCSKLDHTELGITAKISALEMLIRKKDPELGATLSALRVSPTFYAFRWLTLLMTQEFDLPDVLRLWDSLLSDSRRFLQEGAFDFLLYVGATMVICMRDEILEHNDFAFCVKKLQHFENHIPVHALVARASELYFEDYPELRPDLDRPVRTTTATSAGGGGPQRSTT
;
A
#
# COMPACT_ATOMS: atom_id res chain seq x y z
N ALA A 1 -1.56 -6.29 -20.65
CA ALA A 1 -1.54 -5.84 -19.25
C ALA A 1 -0.95 -6.96 -18.41
N PHE A 2 -0.10 -6.66 -17.42
CA PHE A 2 0.70 -7.63 -16.66
C PHE A 2 -0.12 -8.84 -16.13
N PHE A 3 -1.34 -8.61 -15.64
CA PHE A 3 -2.24 -9.65 -15.14
C PHE A 3 -3.23 -10.23 -16.18
N ASN A 4 -3.03 -9.99 -17.48
CA ASN A 4 -3.97 -10.48 -18.50
C ASN A 4 -3.86 -12.00 -18.69
N LYS A 5 -4.86 -12.74 -18.20
CA LYS A 5 -4.96 -14.21 -18.28
C LYS A 5 -4.98 -14.79 -19.70
N GLU A 6 -5.31 -13.98 -20.70
CA GLU A 6 -5.30 -14.41 -22.10
C GLU A 6 -3.87 -14.59 -22.64
N GLN A 7 -2.89 -13.95 -21.99
CA GLN A 7 -1.47 -14.05 -22.33
C GLN A 7 -0.79 -15.12 -21.47
N ALA A 8 0.16 -15.87 -22.05
CA ALA A 8 0.87 -16.95 -21.35
C ALA A 8 1.57 -16.44 -20.07
N ALA A 9 2.23 -15.29 -20.12
CA ALA A 9 2.85 -14.65 -18.95
C ALA A 9 1.81 -14.30 -17.87
N GLY A 10 0.65 -13.75 -18.27
CA GLY A 10 -0.42 -13.43 -17.31
C GLY A 10 -1.03 -14.66 -16.63
N ARG A 11 -1.02 -15.83 -17.28
CA ARG A 11 -1.40 -17.10 -16.62
C ARG A 11 -0.42 -17.48 -15.51
N LEU A 12 0.88 -17.36 -15.76
CA LEU A 12 1.92 -17.66 -14.77
C LEU A 12 1.78 -16.77 -13.52
N HIS A 13 1.57 -15.46 -13.70
CA HIS A 13 1.34 -14.53 -12.60
C HIS A 13 0.09 -14.87 -11.79
N HIS A 14 -0.99 -15.27 -12.46
CA HIS A 14 -2.22 -15.68 -11.78
C HIS A 14 -2.03 -16.97 -10.98
N GLU A 15 -1.28 -17.93 -11.50
CA GLU A 15 -0.96 -19.17 -10.78
C GLU A 15 -0.10 -18.90 -9.54
N ALA A 16 0.91 -18.03 -9.66
CA ALA A 16 1.75 -17.60 -8.54
C ALA A 16 0.92 -16.95 -7.43
N ILE A 17 0.11 -15.94 -7.77
CA ILE A 17 -0.82 -15.29 -6.83
C ILE A 17 -1.76 -16.31 -6.18
N SER A 18 -2.29 -17.26 -6.95
CA SER A 18 -3.19 -18.30 -6.45
C SER A 18 -2.50 -19.22 -5.43
N ARG A 19 -1.23 -19.61 -5.67
CA ARG A 19 -0.43 -20.41 -4.73
C ARG A 19 -0.18 -19.66 -3.43
N VAL A 20 0.24 -18.39 -3.52
CA VAL A 20 0.48 -17.53 -2.35
C VAL A 20 -0.78 -17.39 -1.50
N LEU A 21 -1.92 -17.06 -2.11
CA LEU A 21 -3.20 -16.93 -1.40
C LEU A 21 -3.68 -18.26 -0.81
N PHE A 22 -3.48 -19.37 -1.54
CA PHE A 22 -3.82 -20.70 -1.05
C PHE A 22 -3.02 -21.05 0.21
N LEU A 23 -1.70 -20.84 0.20
CA LEU A 23 -0.84 -21.07 1.36
C LEU A 23 -1.25 -20.17 2.53
N TYR A 24 -1.48 -18.88 2.29
CA TYR A 24 -1.95 -17.96 3.32
C TYR A 24 -3.24 -18.46 3.96
N ALA A 25 -4.23 -18.86 3.15
CA ALA A 25 -5.51 -19.35 3.64
C ALA A 25 -5.39 -20.65 4.46
N LYS A 26 -4.44 -21.52 4.11
CA LYS A 26 -4.17 -22.76 4.85
C LYS A 26 -3.48 -22.50 6.19
N LEU A 27 -2.55 -21.55 6.23
CA LEU A 27 -1.81 -21.18 7.44
C LEU A 27 -2.64 -20.31 8.39
N ASN A 28 -3.67 -19.62 7.90
CA ASN A 28 -4.53 -18.73 8.67
C ASN A 28 -6.00 -19.20 8.69
N PRO A 29 -6.34 -20.34 9.32
CA PRO A 29 -7.69 -20.92 9.28
C PRO A 29 -8.78 -20.04 9.92
N GLY A 30 -8.39 -19.09 10.76
CA GLY A 30 -9.33 -18.14 11.40
C GLY A 30 -9.91 -17.11 10.43
N ILE A 31 -9.18 -16.75 9.36
CA ILE A 31 -9.60 -15.75 8.36
C ILE A 31 -9.82 -16.42 7.01
N ARG A 32 -8.89 -17.30 6.60
CA ARG A 32 -8.82 -17.93 5.26
C ARG A 32 -8.70 -16.87 4.17
N TYR A 33 -9.01 -17.25 2.94
CA TYR A 33 -9.11 -16.32 1.81
C TYR A 33 -10.43 -15.56 1.87
N VAL A 34 -10.37 -14.25 1.64
CA VAL A 34 -11.52 -13.37 1.44
C VAL A 34 -11.35 -12.66 0.10
N GLN A 35 -12.44 -12.56 -0.67
CA GLN A 35 -12.42 -11.85 -1.95
C GLN A 35 -11.92 -10.41 -1.74
N GLY A 36 -10.96 -9.98 -2.57
CA GLY A 36 -10.27 -8.70 -2.42
C GLY A 36 -8.83 -8.85 -1.94
N MET A 37 -8.48 -9.93 -1.22
CA MET A 37 -7.09 -10.20 -0.85
C MET A 37 -6.16 -10.34 -2.07
N ASN A 38 -6.69 -10.82 -3.18
CA ASN A 38 -5.98 -10.89 -4.45
C ASN A 38 -5.59 -9.51 -4.99
N GLU A 39 -6.42 -8.49 -4.76
CA GLU A 39 -6.17 -7.11 -5.17
C GLU A 39 -5.08 -6.47 -4.32
N VAL A 40 -4.99 -6.84 -3.04
CA VAL A 40 -3.93 -6.38 -2.13
C VAL A 40 -2.60 -7.10 -2.42
N LEU A 41 -2.63 -8.38 -2.75
CA LEU A 41 -1.41 -9.13 -3.09
C LEU A 41 -0.80 -8.70 -4.43
N ALA A 42 -1.63 -8.33 -5.41
CA ALA A 42 -1.17 -8.06 -6.77
C ALA A 42 -0.09 -6.95 -6.85
N PRO A 43 -0.22 -5.77 -6.21
CA PRO A 43 0.85 -4.76 -6.19
C PRO A 43 2.15 -5.25 -5.55
N ILE A 44 2.08 -6.03 -4.47
CA ILE A 44 3.26 -6.58 -3.79
C ILE A 44 4.01 -7.52 -4.74
N TYR A 45 3.28 -8.48 -5.32
CA TYR A 45 3.86 -9.45 -6.25
C TYR A 45 4.44 -8.75 -7.48
N TYR A 46 3.75 -7.75 -8.01
CA TYR A 46 4.22 -6.97 -9.15
C TYR A 46 5.58 -6.29 -8.90
N VAL A 47 5.77 -5.67 -7.72
CA VAL A 47 7.05 -5.01 -7.37
C VAL A 47 8.22 -6.00 -7.38
N PHE A 48 8.03 -7.19 -6.81
CA PHE A 48 9.09 -8.22 -6.82
C PHE A 48 9.33 -8.79 -8.22
N CYS A 49 8.31 -8.90 -9.06
CA CYS A 49 8.50 -9.24 -10.47
C CYS A 49 9.31 -8.17 -11.22
N LEU A 50 9.13 -6.89 -10.92
CA LEU A 50 9.90 -5.82 -11.55
C LEU A 50 11.39 -5.93 -11.27
N GLU A 51 11.77 -6.31 -10.04
CA GLU A 51 13.17 -6.53 -9.69
C GLU A 51 13.81 -7.62 -10.57
N LEU A 52 13.10 -8.73 -10.76
CA LEU A 52 13.53 -9.81 -11.65
C LEU A 52 13.60 -9.36 -13.12
N GLU A 53 12.60 -8.61 -13.59
CA GLU A 53 12.60 -8.06 -14.95
C GLU A 53 13.76 -7.07 -15.19
N TRP A 54 14.10 -6.26 -14.20
CA TRP A 54 15.21 -5.32 -14.26
C TRP A 54 16.55 -6.06 -14.30
N ALA A 55 16.73 -7.09 -13.47
CA ALA A 55 17.91 -7.95 -13.53
C ALA A 55 18.07 -8.60 -14.92
N ARG A 56 16.96 -9.10 -15.50
CA ARG A 56 16.94 -9.67 -16.86
C ARG A 56 17.38 -8.67 -17.92
N LYS A 57 16.79 -7.46 -17.91
CA LYS A 57 17.14 -6.38 -18.85
C LYS A 57 18.58 -5.92 -18.71
N ALA A 58 19.11 -5.85 -17.48
CA ALA A 58 20.49 -5.47 -17.23
C ALA A 58 21.48 -6.49 -17.82
N SER A 59 21.16 -7.78 -17.72
CA SER A 59 21.95 -8.86 -18.34
C SER A 59 21.91 -8.81 -19.87
N GLU A 60 20.72 -8.58 -20.46
CA GLU A 60 20.55 -8.43 -21.92
C GLU A 60 21.30 -7.23 -22.48
N ALA A 61 21.22 -6.06 -21.82
CA ALA A 61 21.88 -4.84 -22.26
C ALA A 61 23.41 -4.94 -22.22
N ALA A 62 23.96 -5.83 -21.40
CA ALA A 62 25.40 -6.07 -21.29
C ALA A 62 25.93 -7.11 -22.29
N GLY A 63 25.06 -7.75 -23.08
CA GLY A 63 25.40 -8.78 -24.07
C GLY A 63 26.14 -8.29 -25.32
N GLY A 64 26.72 -7.08 -25.31
CA GLY A 64 27.49 -6.49 -26.39
C GLY A 64 28.81 -5.91 -25.89
N GLU A 65 29.79 -6.78 -25.64
CA GLU A 65 31.20 -6.47 -25.38
C GLU A 65 31.54 -5.54 -24.18
N ALA A 66 32.09 -6.18 -23.14
CA ALA A 66 32.90 -5.64 -22.04
C ALA A 66 32.22 -4.76 -20.95
N GLY A 67 31.94 -5.38 -19.78
CA GLY A 67 31.90 -4.65 -18.50
C GLY A 67 30.96 -5.19 -17.41
N GLY A 68 31.43 -6.12 -16.58
CA GLY A 68 30.98 -6.28 -15.17
C GLY A 68 29.54 -6.75 -14.86
N ALA A 69 28.67 -6.99 -15.85
CA ALA A 69 27.30 -7.42 -15.62
C ALA A 69 27.16 -8.95 -15.48
N PRO A 70 26.15 -9.44 -14.72
CA PRO A 70 25.90 -10.87 -14.56
C PRO A 70 25.40 -11.54 -15.86
N PRO A 71 25.80 -12.80 -16.13
CA PRO A 71 25.33 -13.57 -17.29
C PRO A 71 23.81 -13.82 -17.24
N PRO A 72 23.17 -14.12 -18.40
CA PRO A 72 21.76 -14.52 -18.42
C PRO A 72 21.54 -15.76 -17.56
N LEU A 73 20.45 -15.78 -16.80
CA LEU A 73 20.09 -16.90 -15.95
C LEU A 73 19.75 -18.13 -16.80
N ASP A 74 20.17 -19.30 -16.33
CA ASP A 74 19.65 -20.55 -16.89
C ASP A 74 18.23 -20.88 -16.39
N ALA A 75 17.62 -21.94 -16.92
CA ALA A 75 16.24 -22.29 -16.59
C ALA A 75 16.03 -22.68 -15.11
N GLU A 76 17.05 -23.23 -14.45
CA GLU A 76 16.99 -23.59 -13.03
C GLU A 76 17.08 -22.34 -12.16
N GLU A 77 17.99 -21.43 -12.51
CA GLU A 77 18.13 -20.12 -11.88
C GLU A 77 16.88 -19.25 -12.05
N GLU A 78 16.25 -19.25 -13.23
CA GLU A 78 14.97 -18.55 -13.47
C GLU A 78 13.85 -19.11 -12.60
N ALA A 79 13.74 -20.43 -12.50
CA ALA A 79 12.73 -21.07 -11.65
C ALA A 79 12.97 -20.76 -10.17
N ALA A 80 14.24 -20.76 -9.72
CA ALA A 80 14.60 -20.39 -8.36
C ALA A 80 14.30 -18.91 -8.06
N ALA A 81 14.60 -18.01 -9.00
CA ALA A 81 14.28 -16.59 -8.87
C ALA A 81 12.77 -16.34 -8.82
N GLN A 82 11.98 -17.03 -9.65
CA GLN A 82 10.52 -16.94 -9.61
C GLN A 82 9.94 -17.48 -8.29
N ALA A 83 10.53 -18.55 -7.74
CA ALA A 83 10.15 -19.08 -6.44
C ALA A 83 10.51 -18.11 -5.29
N ALA A 84 11.64 -17.41 -5.38
CA ALA A 84 12.01 -16.36 -4.43
C ALA A 84 11.02 -15.20 -4.47
N VAL A 85 10.61 -14.74 -5.66
CA VAL A 85 9.55 -13.72 -5.81
C VAL A 85 8.24 -14.14 -5.14
N GLU A 86 7.81 -15.39 -5.29
CA GLU A 86 6.62 -15.91 -4.61
C GLU A 86 6.78 -15.95 -3.09
N ALA A 87 7.96 -16.33 -2.60
CA ALA A 87 8.26 -16.37 -1.17
C ALA A 87 8.25 -14.97 -0.55
N ASP A 88 8.92 -14.00 -1.18
CA ASP A 88 8.96 -12.61 -0.71
C ASP A 88 7.57 -11.97 -0.74
N ALA A 89 6.82 -12.18 -1.82
CA ALA A 89 5.43 -11.74 -1.91
C ALA A 89 4.57 -12.36 -0.80
N PHE A 90 4.75 -13.66 -0.50
CA PHE A 90 4.03 -14.33 0.57
C PHE A 90 4.33 -13.73 1.96
N PHE A 91 5.60 -13.49 2.29
CA PHE A 91 5.95 -12.93 3.60
C PHE A 91 5.52 -11.47 3.74
N CYS A 92 5.74 -10.64 2.72
CA CYS A 92 5.27 -9.24 2.72
C CYS A 92 3.75 -9.15 2.83
N PHE A 93 3.02 -9.97 2.05
CA PHE A 93 1.57 -10.04 2.14
C PHE A 93 1.11 -10.52 3.52
N THR A 94 1.73 -11.56 4.08
CA THR A 94 1.39 -12.07 5.41
C THR A 94 1.59 -11.01 6.49
N ASN A 95 2.67 -10.24 6.43
CA ASN A 95 2.94 -9.15 7.36
C ASN A 95 1.89 -8.03 7.22
N LEU A 96 1.59 -7.60 6.00
CA LEU A 96 0.56 -6.59 5.75
C LEU A 96 -0.82 -7.06 6.22
N MET A 97 -1.15 -8.33 5.98
CA MET A 97 -2.39 -8.91 6.45
C MET A 97 -2.43 -9.05 7.96
N ALA A 98 -1.31 -9.30 8.64
CA ALA A 98 -1.29 -9.35 10.11
C ALA A 98 -1.77 -8.04 10.74
N GLU A 99 -1.53 -6.90 10.08
CA GLU A 99 -1.93 -5.57 10.51
C GLU A 99 -3.35 -5.19 10.09
N THR A 100 -3.81 -5.69 8.94
CA THR A 100 -5.09 -5.28 8.31
C THR A 100 -6.18 -6.35 8.36
N ARG A 101 -5.87 -7.56 8.86
CA ARG A 101 -6.78 -8.72 8.89
C ARG A 101 -8.10 -8.46 9.61
N ASP A 102 -8.09 -7.57 10.59
CA ASP A 102 -9.28 -7.29 11.39
C ASP A 102 -10.36 -6.61 10.54
N HIS A 103 -9.96 -5.89 9.47
CA HIS A 103 -10.87 -5.34 8.46
C HIS A 103 -11.59 -6.41 7.61
N PHE A 104 -11.03 -7.61 7.52
CA PHE A 104 -11.59 -8.75 6.77
C PHE A 104 -12.35 -9.73 7.65
N CYS A 105 -12.29 -9.57 8.97
CA CYS A 105 -12.94 -10.45 9.91
C CYS A 105 -14.31 -9.88 10.29
N SER A 106 -15.38 -10.40 9.72
CA SER A 106 -16.73 -9.89 10.02
C SER A 106 -17.12 -9.97 11.50
N LYS A 107 -16.47 -10.86 12.28
CA LYS A 107 -16.65 -10.94 13.74
C LYS A 107 -16.10 -9.71 14.49
N LEU A 108 -15.17 -8.99 13.88
CA LEU A 108 -14.52 -7.81 14.45
C LEU A 108 -15.13 -6.50 13.93
N ASP A 109 -16.07 -6.55 12.99
CA ASP A 109 -16.67 -5.36 12.36
C ASP A 109 -17.20 -4.35 13.38
N HIS A 110 -17.69 -4.80 14.54
CA HIS A 110 -18.27 -3.95 15.60
C HIS A 110 -17.29 -3.61 16.74
N THR A 111 -16.01 -3.95 16.60
CA THR A 111 -14.97 -3.65 17.58
C THR A 111 -14.22 -2.36 17.19
N GLU A 112 -13.49 -1.78 18.15
CA GLU A 112 -12.65 -0.59 17.91
C GLU A 112 -11.50 -0.83 16.91
N LEU A 113 -11.17 -2.10 16.66
CA LEU A 113 -10.16 -2.55 15.69
C LEU A 113 -10.78 -2.92 14.33
N GLY A 114 -12.11 -2.94 14.24
CA GLY A 114 -12.85 -3.35 13.07
C GLY A 114 -12.96 -2.26 12.00
N ILE A 115 -13.40 -2.67 10.82
CA ILE A 115 -13.62 -1.77 9.69
C ILE A 115 -14.64 -0.66 10.00
N THR A 116 -15.67 -0.93 10.81
CA THR A 116 -16.68 0.09 11.19
C THR A 116 -16.06 1.21 12.02
N ALA A 117 -15.10 0.91 12.89
CA ALA A 117 -14.41 1.92 13.68
C ALA A 117 -13.58 2.84 12.78
N LYS A 118 -12.87 2.27 11.80
CA LYS A 118 -12.11 3.05 10.79
C LYS A 118 -13.02 3.90 9.89
N ILE A 119 -14.15 3.35 9.45
CA ILE A 119 -15.18 4.09 8.70
C ILE A 119 -15.74 5.26 9.54
N SER A 120 -16.01 5.03 10.82
CA SER A 120 -16.47 6.09 11.74
C SER A 120 -15.40 7.14 11.99
N ALA A 121 -14.14 6.74 12.12
CA ALA A 121 -13.00 7.64 12.26
C ALA A 121 -12.82 8.51 10.99
N LEU A 122 -13.00 7.93 9.80
CA LEU A 122 -13.03 8.69 8.54
C LEU A 122 -14.16 9.73 8.55
N GLU A 123 -15.35 9.38 9.00
CA GLU A 123 -16.47 10.32 9.10
C GLU A 123 -16.13 11.50 10.01
N MET A 124 -15.58 11.21 11.21
CA MET A 124 -15.18 12.23 12.16
C MET A 124 -14.06 13.11 11.59
N LEU A 125 -13.11 12.52 10.87
CA LEU A 125 -12.02 13.25 10.23
C LEU A 125 -12.54 14.21 9.16
N ILE A 126 -13.48 13.77 8.31
CA ILE A 126 -14.12 14.64 7.30
C ILE A 126 -14.83 15.80 7.99
N ARG A 127 -15.64 15.54 9.03
CA ARG A 127 -16.34 16.59 9.79
C ARG A 127 -15.37 17.58 10.47
N LYS A 128 -14.21 17.10 10.91
CA LYS A 128 -13.18 17.92 11.54
C LYS A 128 -12.48 18.82 10.53
N LYS A 129 -12.06 18.27 9.39
CA LYS A 129 -11.27 18.97 8.37
C LYS A 129 -12.13 19.84 7.43
N ASP A 130 -13.38 19.46 7.22
CA ASP A 130 -14.35 20.22 6.43
C ASP A 130 -15.76 20.14 7.06
N PRO A 131 -16.06 21.02 8.03
CA PRO A 131 -17.33 20.97 8.77
C PRO A 131 -18.58 21.18 7.90
N GLU A 132 -18.49 22.01 6.86
CA GLU A 132 -19.60 22.27 5.94
C GLU A 132 -19.90 21.03 5.10
N LEU A 133 -18.87 20.45 4.47
CA LEU A 133 -19.02 19.21 3.71
C LEU A 133 -19.53 18.06 4.58
N GLY A 134 -18.96 17.91 5.78
CA GLY A 134 -19.40 16.91 6.75
C GLY A 134 -20.86 17.09 7.16
N ALA A 135 -21.31 18.33 7.39
CA ALA A 135 -22.71 18.62 7.70
C ALA A 135 -23.65 18.27 6.53
N THR A 136 -23.28 18.61 5.29
CA THR A 136 -24.05 18.28 4.09
C THR A 136 -24.21 16.77 3.90
N LEU A 137 -23.11 16.01 3.95
CA LEU A 137 -23.16 14.54 3.85
C LEU A 137 -24.05 13.92 4.94
N SER A 138 -24.03 14.49 6.15
CA SER A 138 -24.90 14.07 7.25
C SER A 138 -26.37 14.34 6.99
N ALA A 139 -26.69 15.55 6.52
CA ALA A 139 -28.05 15.97 6.21
C ALA A 139 -28.65 15.10 5.11
N LEU A 140 -27.84 14.74 4.11
CA LEU A 140 -28.19 13.81 3.04
C LEU A 140 -28.21 12.34 3.48
N ARG A 141 -27.77 12.02 4.71
CA ARG A 141 -27.65 10.65 5.24
C ARG A 141 -26.70 9.77 4.41
N VAL A 142 -25.68 10.37 3.81
CA VAL A 142 -24.62 9.64 3.08
C VAL A 142 -23.61 9.10 4.10
N SER A 143 -23.79 7.84 4.50
CA SER A 143 -22.84 7.16 5.38
C SER A 143 -21.56 6.79 4.63
N PRO A 144 -20.36 6.95 5.24
CA PRO A 144 -19.11 6.48 4.62
C PRO A 144 -19.07 4.99 4.33
N THR A 145 -19.90 4.17 4.98
CA THR A 145 -20.06 2.74 4.65
C THR A 145 -20.43 2.52 3.18
N PHE A 146 -21.11 3.46 2.53
CA PHE A 146 -21.52 3.33 1.13
C PHE A 146 -20.36 3.43 0.12
N TYR A 147 -19.22 4.01 0.51
CA TYR A 147 -18.10 4.23 -0.42
C TYR A 147 -16.75 3.79 0.17
N ALA A 148 -16.51 4.01 1.46
CA ALA A 148 -15.20 3.82 2.08
C ALA A 148 -14.89 2.38 2.50
N PHE A 149 -15.87 1.47 2.55
CA PHE A 149 -15.60 0.08 2.93
C PHE A 149 -14.53 -0.54 2.01
N ARG A 150 -14.71 -0.41 0.70
CA ARG A 150 -13.77 -0.93 -0.31
C ARG A 150 -12.45 -0.18 -0.30
N TRP A 151 -12.49 1.14 -0.12
CA TRP A 151 -11.30 2.01 -0.01
C TRP A 151 -10.35 1.53 1.07
N LEU A 152 -10.89 1.25 2.26
CA LEU A 152 -10.11 0.92 3.44
C LEU A 152 -9.70 -0.56 3.47
N THR A 153 -10.62 -1.47 3.12
CA THR A 153 -10.31 -2.92 3.10
C THR A 153 -9.30 -3.28 2.02
N LEU A 154 -9.32 -2.60 0.87
CA LEU A 154 -8.43 -2.88 -0.25
C LEU A 154 -7.27 -1.89 -0.36
N LEU A 155 -7.04 -1.04 0.65
CA LEU A 155 -5.93 -0.07 0.66
C LEU A 155 -5.86 0.75 -0.64
N MET A 156 -7.02 1.19 -1.12
CA MET A 156 -7.23 1.98 -2.33
C MET A 156 -6.84 1.31 -3.67
N THR A 157 -6.53 0.01 -3.72
CA THR A 157 -6.07 -0.67 -4.95
C THR A 157 -7.07 -0.66 -6.10
N GLN A 158 -8.32 -0.31 -5.82
CA GLN A 158 -9.42 -0.28 -6.79
C GLN A 158 -9.94 1.15 -7.04
N GLU A 159 -9.32 2.17 -6.45
CA GLU A 159 -9.57 3.58 -6.78
C GLU A 159 -8.55 4.14 -7.77
N PHE A 160 -7.37 3.54 -7.82
CA PHE A 160 -6.23 4.03 -8.56
C PHE A 160 -5.65 2.94 -9.45
N ASP A 161 -5.08 3.33 -10.58
CA ASP A 161 -4.29 2.42 -11.41
C ASP A 161 -3.02 2.00 -10.68
N LEU A 162 -2.45 0.85 -11.06
CA LEU A 162 -1.32 0.24 -10.37
C LEU A 162 -0.14 1.20 -10.10
N PRO A 163 0.34 2.05 -11.03
CA PRO A 163 1.42 2.99 -10.73
C PRO A 163 1.07 3.98 -9.61
N ASP A 164 -0.19 4.43 -9.58
CA ASP A 164 -0.67 5.36 -8.57
C ASP A 164 -0.86 4.66 -7.22
N VAL A 165 -1.33 3.40 -7.23
CA VAL A 165 -1.37 2.54 -6.03
C VAL A 165 0.01 2.40 -5.42
N LEU A 166 1.03 2.08 -6.23
CA LEU A 166 2.41 1.94 -5.74
C LEU A 166 2.91 3.25 -5.11
N ARG A 167 2.69 4.38 -5.79
CA ARG A 167 3.09 5.68 -5.25
C ARG A 167 2.37 6.02 -3.95
N LEU A 168 1.08 5.72 -3.84
CA LEU A 168 0.33 5.89 -2.61
C LEU A 168 0.88 4.98 -1.50
N TRP A 169 1.18 3.74 -1.83
CA TRP A 169 1.70 2.73 -0.90
C TRP A 169 3.09 3.08 -0.37
N ASP A 170 3.95 3.73 -1.14
CA ASP A 170 5.22 4.27 -0.62
C ASP A 170 4.96 5.14 0.64
N SER A 171 3.94 6.00 0.57
CA SER A 171 3.59 6.88 1.68
C SER A 171 2.86 6.14 2.81
N LEU A 172 1.94 5.22 2.51
CA LEU A 172 1.25 4.42 3.53
C LEU A 172 2.21 3.50 4.31
N LEU A 173 3.13 2.84 3.62
CA LEU A 173 4.04 1.87 4.23
C LEU A 173 5.19 2.55 4.98
N SER A 174 5.54 3.79 4.62
CA SER A 174 6.56 4.60 5.30
C SER A 174 6.06 5.34 6.53
N ASP A 175 4.74 5.38 6.78
CA ASP A 175 4.16 6.07 7.93
C ASP A 175 4.67 5.46 9.24
N SER A 176 5.42 6.25 10.00
CA SER A 176 6.00 5.79 11.28
C SER A 176 4.94 5.44 12.32
N ARG A 177 3.72 6.01 12.21
CA ARG A 177 2.60 5.68 13.10
C ARG A 177 1.95 4.35 12.78
N ARG A 178 2.22 3.76 11.61
CA ARG A 178 1.72 2.44 11.22
C ARG A 178 2.03 1.36 12.26
N PHE A 179 3.20 1.44 12.89
CA PHE A 179 3.68 0.45 13.86
C PHE A 179 3.26 0.75 15.31
N LEU A 180 2.51 1.83 15.55
CA LEU A 180 1.98 2.15 16.87
C LEU A 180 0.69 1.37 17.13
N GLN A 181 0.47 1.01 18.41
CA GLN A 181 -0.72 0.28 18.83
C GLN A 181 -2.02 1.07 18.55
N GLU A 182 -1.93 2.40 18.63
CA GLU A 182 -2.96 3.33 18.17
C GLU A 182 -2.45 4.05 16.92
N GLY A 183 -3.18 3.91 15.81
CA GLY A 183 -2.92 4.67 14.59
C GLY A 183 -2.45 3.86 13.37
N ALA A 184 -2.46 2.53 13.43
CA ALA A 184 -2.17 1.68 12.28
C ALA A 184 -3.04 2.06 11.08
N PHE A 185 -2.41 2.43 9.95
CA PHE A 185 -3.10 2.93 8.75
C PHE A 185 -4.01 4.15 8.96
N ASP A 186 -3.75 5.00 9.95
CA ASP A 186 -4.49 6.27 10.08
C ASP A 186 -4.26 7.19 8.88
N PHE A 187 -3.04 7.23 8.32
CA PHE A 187 -2.76 8.01 7.11
C PHE A 187 -3.69 7.64 5.93
N LEU A 188 -4.14 6.38 5.84
CA LEU A 188 -5.13 5.95 4.86
C LEU A 188 -6.48 6.70 5.00
N LEU A 189 -6.87 7.03 6.23
CA LEU A 189 -8.07 7.82 6.51
C LEU A 189 -7.91 9.26 6.01
N TYR A 190 -6.70 9.83 6.12
CA TYR A 190 -6.41 11.17 5.60
C TYR A 190 -6.43 11.19 4.06
N VAL A 191 -5.95 10.13 3.41
CA VAL A 191 -6.10 9.97 1.96
C VAL A 191 -7.58 9.91 1.59
N GLY A 192 -8.37 9.07 2.26
CA GLY A 192 -9.82 8.97 2.04
C GLY A 192 -10.56 10.29 2.27
N ALA A 193 -10.25 11.01 3.36
CA ALA A 193 -10.85 12.31 3.65
C ALA A 193 -10.46 13.35 2.57
N THR A 194 -9.21 13.32 2.11
CA THR A 194 -8.75 14.20 1.03
C THR A 194 -9.50 13.94 -0.26
N MET A 195 -9.74 12.68 -0.64
CA MET A 195 -10.56 12.34 -1.80
C MET A 195 -11.96 12.96 -1.69
N VAL A 196 -12.62 12.82 -0.53
CA VAL A 196 -13.95 13.40 -0.28
C VAL A 196 -13.92 14.93 -0.41
N ILE A 197 -12.92 15.58 0.19
CA ILE A 197 -12.74 17.04 0.13
C ILE A 197 -12.46 17.52 -1.31
N CYS A 198 -11.75 16.74 -2.12
CA CYS A 198 -11.52 17.06 -3.53
C CYS A 198 -12.82 17.07 -4.36
N MET A 199 -13.85 16.36 -3.91
CA MET A 199 -15.18 16.35 -4.54
C MET A 199 -16.16 17.33 -3.87
N ARG A 200 -15.69 18.19 -2.95
CA ARG A 200 -16.52 19.11 -2.15
C ARG A 200 -17.46 19.94 -3.01
N ASP A 201 -16.92 20.66 -4.00
CA ASP A 201 -17.69 21.65 -4.75
C ASP A 201 -18.87 20.99 -5.48
N GLU A 202 -18.64 19.84 -6.12
CA GLU A 202 -19.69 19.06 -6.78
C GLU A 202 -20.71 18.50 -5.78
N ILE A 203 -20.26 18.00 -4.62
CA ILE A 203 -21.15 17.47 -3.57
C ILE A 203 -22.06 18.58 -3.02
N LEU A 204 -21.50 19.75 -2.74
CA LEU A 204 -22.24 20.89 -2.19
C LEU A 204 -23.18 21.52 -3.22
N GLU A 205 -22.76 21.63 -4.49
CA GLU A 205 -23.57 22.19 -5.56
C GLU A 205 -24.79 21.31 -5.86
N HIS A 206 -24.58 19.99 -6.00
CA HIS A 206 -25.68 19.07 -6.32
C HIS A 206 -26.58 18.79 -5.12
N ASN A 207 -26.01 18.65 -3.92
CA ASN A 207 -26.73 18.43 -2.67
C ASN A 207 -27.82 17.33 -2.76
N ASP A 208 -27.49 16.21 -3.42
CA ASP A 208 -28.39 15.08 -3.66
C ASP A 208 -27.74 13.77 -3.22
N PHE A 209 -28.50 12.92 -2.53
CA PHE A 209 -28.02 11.66 -1.98
C PHE A 209 -27.47 10.72 -3.08
N ALA A 210 -28.24 10.52 -4.15
CA ALA A 210 -27.86 9.55 -5.19
C ALA A 210 -26.66 10.03 -5.98
N PHE A 211 -26.59 11.33 -6.29
CA PHE A 211 -25.43 11.96 -6.89
C PHE A 211 -24.18 11.78 -6.02
N CYS A 212 -24.25 12.14 -4.73
CA CYS A 212 -23.11 12.06 -3.82
C CYS A 212 -22.58 10.63 -3.71
N VAL A 213 -23.45 9.65 -3.47
CA VAL A 213 -23.05 8.24 -3.39
C VAL A 213 -22.39 7.78 -4.69
N LYS A 214 -22.98 8.11 -5.83
CA LYS A 214 -22.42 7.72 -7.14
C LYS A 214 -21.04 8.33 -7.36
N LYS A 215 -20.88 9.63 -7.08
CA LYS A 215 -19.62 10.37 -7.23
C LYS A 215 -18.54 9.80 -6.30
N LEU A 216 -18.88 9.54 -5.04
CA LEU A 216 -17.96 8.97 -4.05
C LEU A 216 -17.56 7.53 -4.39
N GLN A 217 -18.46 6.72 -4.97
CA GLN A 217 -18.13 5.35 -5.38
C GLN A 217 -17.26 5.27 -6.64
N HIS A 218 -17.25 6.33 -7.44
CA HIS A 218 -16.50 6.43 -8.69
C HIS A 218 -15.63 7.69 -8.64
N PHE A 219 -14.60 7.62 -7.80
CA PHE A 219 -13.64 8.72 -7.69
C PHE A 219 -12.95 8.93 -9.04
N GLU A 220 -13.30 10.00 -9.73
CA GLU A 220 -12.63 10.39 -10.96
C GLU A 220 -11.31 11.07 -10.59
N ASN A 221 -10.21 10.39 -10.90
CA ASN A 221 -8.86 10.82 -10.56
C ASN A 221 -8.38 11.97 -11.47
N HIS A 222 -9.00 13.14 -11.35
CA HIS A 222 -8.57 14.36 -12.06
C HIS A 222 -7.33 14.99 -11.42
N ILE A 223 -7.00 14.57 -10.19
CA ILE A 223 -5.87 15.07 -9.42
C ILE A 223 -4.78 14.00 -9.44
N PRO A 224 -3.56 14.31 -9.91
CA PRO A 224 -2.47 13.35 -9.85
C PRO A 224 -2.24 12.82 -8.43
N VAL A 225 -2.00 11.51 -8.28
CA VAL A 225 -1.90 10.86 -6.96
C VAL A 225 -0.87 11.53 -6.03
N HIS A 226 0.22 12.06 -6.58
CA HIS A 226 1.25 12.74 -5.79
C HIS A 226 0.72 14.03 -5.14
N ALA A 227 -0.16 14.76 -5.83
CA ALA A 227 -0.80 15.96 -5.30
C ALA A 227 -1.87 15.60 -4.26
N LEU A 228 -2.61 14.49 -4.49
CA LEU A 228 -3.54 13.94 -3.51
C LEU A 228 -2.81 13.55 -2.22
N VAL A 229 -1.70 12.81 -2.33
CA VAL A 229 -0.86 12.40 -1.19
C VAL A 229 -0.28 13.61 -0.48
N ALA A 230 0.23 14.62 -1.21
CA ALA A 230 0.76 15.84 -0.61
C ALA A 230 -0.30 16.58 0.23
N ARG A 231 -1.51 16.74 -0.31
CA ARG A 231 -2.63 17.35 0.42
C ARG A 231 -3.05 16.53 1.63
N ALA A 232 -3.08 15.19 1.50
CA ALA A 232 -3.35 14.31 2.63
C ALA A 232 -2.28 14.44 3.73
N SER A 233 -1.00 14.55 3.34
CA SER A 233 0.12 14.78 4.27
C SER A 233 0.01 16.11 4.99
N GLU A 234 -0.43 17.19 4.33
CA GLU A 234 -0.68 18.48 4.98
C GLU A 234 -1.74 18.35 6.08
N LEU A 235 -2.89 17.76 5.76
CA LEU A 235 -3.95 17.51 6.74
C LEU A 235 -3.48 16.61 7.89
N TYR A 236 -2.62 15.63 7.60
CA TYR A 236 -2.05 14.71 8.58
C TYR A 236 -1.10 15.43 9.54
N PHE A 237 -0.18 16.23 9.02
CA PHE A 237 0.82 16.95 9.83
C PHE A 237 0.24 18.14 10.59
N GLU A 238 -0.93 18.67 10.20
CA GLU A 238 -1.67 19.60 11.04
C GLU A 238 -2.11 18.95 12.37
N ASP A 239 -2.53 17.69 12.31
CA ASP A 239 -2.99 16.94 13.48
C ASP A 239 -1.83 16.29 14.25
N TYR A 240 -0.73 16.00 13.55
CA TYR A 240 0.49 15.42 14.11
C TYR A 240 1.77 16.17 13.67
N PRO A 241 1.98 17.42 14.16
CA PRO A 241 3.11 18.26 13.72
C PRO A 241 4.48 17.65 13.98
N GLU A 242 4.61 16.81 15.00
CA GLU A 242 5.84 16.12 15.39
C GLU A 242 6.35 15.10 14.36
N LEU A 243 5.48 14.65 13.46
CA LEU A 243 5.83 13.68 12.41
C LEU A 243 6.34 14.35 11.14
N ARG A 244 6.28 15.68 11.07
CA ARG A 244 6.67 16.41 9.87
C ARG A 244 8.16 16.14 9.59
N PRO A 245 8.54 15.69 8.39
CA PRO A 245 9.93 15.39 8.08
C PRO A 245 10.82 16.62 8.29
N ASP A 246 11.87 16.46 9.09
CA ASP A 246 12.90 17.49 9.25
C ASP A 246 13.83 17.47 8.02
N LEU A 247 13.42 18.21 6.98
CA LEU A 247 14.13 18.30 5.70
C LEU A 247 15.48 19.02 5.83
N ASP A 248 15.68 19.77 6.92
CA ASP A 248 16.93 20.49 7.19
C ASP A 248 17.94 19.62 7.98
N ARG A 249 17.52 18.45 8.47
CA ARG A 249 18.40 17.52 9.15
C ARG A 249 19.38 16.90 8.15
N PRO A 250 20.70 17.05 8.33
CA PRO A 250 21.66 16.45 7.42
C PRO A 250 21.52 14.93 7.43
N VAL A 251 21.40 14.35 6.23
CA VAL A 251 21.39 12.90 6.02
C VAL A 251 22.66 12.33 6.68
N ARG A 252 22.48 11.47 7.69
CA ARG A 252 23.60 10.80 8.34
C ARG A 252 24.25 9.88 7.31
N THR A 253 25.32 10.36 6.69
CA THR A 253 26.24 9.53 5.93
C THR A 253 26.97 8.66 6.94
N THR A 254 26.54 7.41 7.04
CA THR A 254 27.27 6.39 7.78
C THR A 254 28.58 6.17 7.04
N THR A 255 29.63 6.92 7.39
CA THR A 255 30.99 6.56 6.98
C THR A 255 31.29 5.23 7.63
N ALA A 256 31.32 4.16 6.84
CA ALA A 256 31.87 2.89 7.27
C ALA A 256 33.32 3.12 7.67
N THR A 257 33.56 3.28 8.96
CA THR A 257 34.92 3.30 9.50
C THR A 257 35.51 1.91 9.25
N SER A 258 36.34 1.79 8.23
CA SER A 258 37.22 0.64 8.06
C SER A 258 38.12 0.56 9.29
N ALA A 259 37.80 -0.35 10.20
CA ALA A 259 38.67 -0.70 11.31
C ALA A 259 39.90 -1.42 10.75
N GLY A 260 40.93 -0.63 10.40
CA GLY A 260 42.24 -1.11 10.04
C GLY A 260 42.99 -1.64 11.27
N GLY A 261 43.39 -2.92 11.19
CA GLY A 261 44.68 -3.45 11.64
C GLY A 261 45.18 -3.11 13.04
N GLY A 262 44.99 -4.05 13.97
CA GLY A 262 45.77 -4.14 15.20
C GLY A 262 46.06 -5.61 15.53
N GLY A 263 47.13 -6.18 14.97
CA GLY A 263 47.55 -7.56 15.26
C GLY A 263 48.09 -7.69 16.69
N PRO A 264 47.86 -8.81 17.39
CA PRO A 264 48.40 -9.01 18.72
C PRO A 264 49.89 -9.36 18.67
N GLN A 265 50.71 -8.51 19.29
CA GLN A 265 52.10 -8.82 19.63
C GLN A 265 52.15 -9.98 20.63
N ARG A 266 52.95 -11.00 20.32
CA ARG A 266 53.43 -11.99 21.28
C ARG A 266 54.39 -11.30 22.26
N SER A 267 54.19 -11.50 23.56
CA SER A 267 55.29 -11.44 24.53
C SER A 267 55.14 -12.53 25.58
N THR A 268 56.21 -13.30 25.65
CA THR A 268 56.66 -14.23 26.69
C THR A 268 56.47 -13.71 28.11
N THR A 269 55.86 -14.54 28.97
CA THR A 269 56.49 -15.11 30.19
C THR A 269 55.70 -16.32 30.64
#